data_AF-A0A2V9Z9K1-F1
#
_entry.id   AF-A0A2V9Z9K1-F1
#
_cell.length_a   1.000
_cell.length_b   1.000
_cell.length_c   1.000
_cell.angle_alpha   90.00
_cell.angle_beta   90.00
_cell.angle_gamma   90.00
#
_symmetry.space_group_name_H-M   'P 1'
#
loop_
_entity.id
_entity.type
_entity.pdbx_description
1 polymer ?
#
loop_
_entity_poly.entity_id
_entity_poly.type
_entity_poly.pdbx_seq_one_letter_code
_entity_poly.pdbx_strand_id
1 'polypeptide(L)'
;MESAVPGAGTHDIGFEKDQRNGSVTHKIDPAVDGERDNIGGSLQKSGCVQSMTYYLPPDAVQEARNATGGGYHSDGRILVISLKEGATPAAKVAP
;
A
#
# COMPACT_ATOMS: atom_id res chain seq x y z
N MET A 1 12.11 -15.79 3.67
CA MET A 1 11.46 -14.92 2.65
C MET A 1 9.98 -14.99 2.91
N GLU A 2 9.36 -13.86 3.25
CA GLU A 2 7.91 -13.77 3.44
C GLU A 2 7.23 -13.81 2.07
N SER A 3 6.19 -14.65 1.94
CA SER A 3 5.45 -14.75 0.68
C SER A 3 4.44 -13.61 0.57
N ALA A 4 4.89 -12.43 0.14
CA ALA A 4 4.00 -11.31 -0.15
C ALA A 4 3.11 -11.64 -1.37
N VAL A 5 1.80 -11.42 -1.26
CA VAL A 5 0.87 -11.45 -2.39
C VAL A 5 1.10 -10.18 -3.22
N PRO A 6 1.29 -10.27 -4.56
CA PRO A 6 1.49 -9.08 -5.39
C PRO A 6 0.35 -8.07 -5.20
N GLY A 7 0.70 -6.84 -4.83
CA GLY A 7 -0.24 -5.75 -4.61
C GLY A 7 -1.01 -5.78 -3.28
N ALA A 8 -0.60 -6.59 -2.29
CA ALA A 8 -1.14 -6.50 -0.94
C ALA A 8 -0.76 -5.16 -0.27
N GLY A 9 -1.72 -4.60 0.46
CA GLY A 9 -1.65 -3.30 1.14
C GLY A 9 -2.08 -3.41 2.61
N THR A 10 -1.37 -4.19 3.43
CA THR A 10 -1.85 -4.65 4.76
C THR A 10 -0.81 -4.57 5.87
N HIS A 11 0.14 -3.62 5.83
CA HIS A 11 1.18 -3.53 6.85
C HIS A 11 0.65 -3.02 8.19
N ASP A 12 0.55 -3.95 9.15
CA ASP A 12 0.16 -3.71 10.54
C ASP A 12 1.36 -3.85 11.48
N ILE A 13 1.48 -2.96 12.46
CA ILE A 13 2.59 -2.91 13.43
C ILE A 13 2.20 -3.27 14.86
N GLY A 14 0.96 -3.74 15.09
CA GLY A 14 0.51 -4.22 16.39
C GLY A 14 -0.99 -4.06 16.63
N PHE A 15 -1.35 -3.65 17.85
CA PHE A 15 -2.73 -3.40 18.27
C PHE A 15 -2.90 -1.98 18.81
N GLU A 16 -4.07 -1.40 18.65
CA GLU A 16 -4.45 -0.12 19.22
C GLU A 16 -5.91 -0.12 19.69
N LYS A 17 -6.32 0.95 20.38
CA LYS A 17 -7.73 1.17 20.74
C LYS A 17 -8.41 1.97 19.64
N ASP A 18 -9.55 1.48 19.17
CA ASP A 18 -10.45 2.21 18.28
C ASP A 18 -11.01 3.44 19.01
N GLN A 19 -10.75 4.63 18.50
CA GLN A 19 -11.17 5.88 19.14
C GLN A 19 -12.69 6.12 19.07
N ARG A 20 -13.42 5.36 18.25
CA ARG A 20 -14.89 5.45 18.13
C ARG A 20 -15.63 4.73 19.25
N ASN A 21 -15.10 3.58 19.69
CA ASN A 21 -15.82 2.66 20.58
C ASN A 21 -14.96 2.06 21.71
N GLY A 22 -13.65 2.30 21.73
CA GLY A 22 -12.73 1.82 22.76
C GLY A 22 -12.32 0.34 22.64
N SER A 23 -12.80 -0.38 21.63
CA SER A 23 -12.44 -1.78 21.37
C SER A 23 -11.00 -1.90 20.85
N VAL A 24 -10.44 -3.11 20.94
CA VAL A 24 -9.12 -3.41 20.37
C VAL A 24 -9.23 -3.62 18.85
N THR A 25 -8.31 -3.05 18.10
CA THR A 25 -8.13 -3.24 16.64
C THR A 25 -6.65 -3.46 16.32
N HIS A 26 -6.33 -3.95 15.12
CA HIS A 26 -4.95 -3.90 14.62
C HIS A 26 -4.49 -2.44 14.48
N LYS A 27 -3.20 -2.22 14.65
CA LYS A 27 -2.54 -0.93 14.46
C LYS A 27 -1.89 -0.89 13.09
N ILE A 28 -2.49 -0.10 12.21
CA ILE A 28 -1.96 0.17 10.87
C ILE A 28 -0.67 0.99 11.01
N ASP A 29 0.34 0.71 10.20
CA ASP A 29 1.55 1.55 10.15
C ASP A 29 1.19 2.98 9.68
N PRO A 30 1.53 4.04 10.45
CA PRO A 30 1.26 5.41 10.01
C PRO A 30 2.06 5.85 8.77
N ALA A 31 3.17 5.18 8.42
CA ALA A 31 4.00 5.51 7.26
C ALA A 31 3.49 4.83 5.97
N VAL A 32 2.37 5.33 5.44
CA VAL A 32 1.61 4.63 4.37
C VAL A 32 2.32 4.59 3.01
N ASP A 33 3.31 5.47 2.78
CA ASP A 33 4.09 5.49 1.54
C ASP A 33 4.93 4.22 1.34
N GLY A 34 5.40 3.61 2.43
CA GLY A 34 6.15 2.36 2.36
C GLY A 34 5.32 1.22 1.76
N GLU A 35 4.03 1.18 2.08
CA GLU A 35 3.12 0.17 1.54
C GLU A 35 2.81 0.42 0.06
N ARG A 36 2.63 1.68 -0.35
CA ARG A 36 2.52 2.06 -1.75
C ARG A 36 3.73 1.57 -2.56
N ASP A 37 4.93 1.78 -2.02
CA ASP A 37 6.18 1.39 -2.68
C ASP A 37 6.32 -0.15 -2.75
N ASN A 38 5.87 -0.87 -1.71
CA ASN A 38 5.79 -2.33 -1.71
C ASN A 38 4.82 -2.86 -2.79
N ILE A 39 3.61 -2.30 -2.87
CA ILE A 39 2.62 -2.62 -3.91
C ILE A 39 3.24 -2.39 -5.29
N GLY A 40 3.87 -1.24 -5.52
CA GLY A 40 4.55 -0.93 -6.78
C GLY A 40 5.63 -1.94 -7.13
N GLY A 41 6.55 -2.21 -6.20
CA GLY A 41 7.65 -3.14 -6.39
C GLY A 41 7.19 -4.59 -6.59
N SER A 42 6.15 -5.03 -5.89
CA SER A 42 5.59 -6.38 -6.03
C SER A 42 4.86 -6.56 -7.37
N LEU A 43 4.10 -5.54 -7.83
CA LEU A 43 3.51 -5.54 -9.15
C LEU A 43 4.56 -5.51 -10.25
N GLN A 44 5.64 -4.73 -10.09
CA GLN A 44 6.72 -4.72 -11.07
C GLN A 44 7.39 -6.10 -11.20
N LYS A 45 7.60 -6.82 -10.09
CA LYS A 45 8.13 -8.19 -10.08
C LYS A 45 7.22 -9.21 -10.78
N SER A 46 5.92 -8.94 -10.92
CA SER A 46 5.01 -9.83 -11.66
C SER A 46 5.27 -9.86 -13.16
N GLY A 47 6.02 -8.88 -13.69
CA GLY A 47 6.26 -8.72 -15.13
C GLY A 47 5.09 -8.08 -15.91
N CYS A 48 3.96 -7.79 -15.25
CA CYS A 48 2.76 -7.24 -15.87
C CYS A 48 2.77 -5.71 -16.03
N VAL A 49 3.71 -5.01 -15.38
CA VAL A 49 3.76 -3.54 -15.39
C VAL A 49 4.37 -3.04 -16.71
N GLN A 50 3.67 -2.10 -17.34
CA GLN A 50 4.11 -1.37 -18.54
C GLN A 50 4.88 -0.09 -18.17
N SER A 51 4.39 0.66 -17.17
CA SER A 51 5.04 1.87 -16.67
C SER A 51 4.57 2.21 -15.25
N MET A 52 5.39 2.99 -14.54
CA MET A 52 5.09 3.53 -13.21
C MET A 52 5.50 4.99 -13.18
N THR A 53 4.64 5.85 -12.63
CA THR A 53 4.96 7.26 -12.43
C THR A 53 4.35 7.78 -11.13
N TYR A 54 4.97 8.80 -10.55
CA TYR A 54 4.42 9.51 -9.41
C TYR A 54 3.72 10.78 -9.88
N TYR A 55 2.51 10.98 -9.39
CA TYR A 55 1.74 12.20 -9.55
C TYR A 55 1.52 12.85 -8.18
N LEU A 56 1.84 14.13 -8.04
CA LEU A 56 1.54 14.91 -6.84
C LEU A 56 0.32 15.80 -7.12
N PRO A 57 -0.84 15.55 -6.49
CA PRO A 57 -1.99 16.44 -6.59
C PRO A 57 -1.69 17.82 -5.99
N PRO A 58 -2.36 18.90 -6.45
CA PRO A 58 -2.19 20.24 -5.89
C PRO A 58 -2.52 20.33 -4.40
N ASP A 59 -3.57 19.62 -3.95
CA ASP A 59 -4.05 19.58 -2.57
C ASP A 59 -3.82 18.19 -1.95
N ALA A 60 -2.56 17.74 -1.98
CA ALA A 60 -2.23 16.41 -1.50
C ALA A 60 -2.39 16.28 0.03
N VAL A 61 -3.02 15.19 0.47
CA VAL A 61 -3.15 14.86 1.89
C VAL A 61 -1.81 14.34 2.41
N GLN A 62 -1.20 15.09 3.33
CA GLN A 62 0.06 14.70 3.96
C GLN A 62 -0.12 14.13 5.36
N GLU A 63 -1.20 14.52 6.04
CA GLU A 63 -1.54 14.10 7.39
C GLU A 63 -3.06 13.92 7.47
N ALA A 64 -3.52 12.80 8.02
CA ALA A 64 -4.94 12.54 8.22
C ALA A 64 -5.17 11.44 9.28
N ARG A 65 -6.44 11.12 9.52
CA ARG A 65 -6.84 10.04 10.43
C ARG A 65 -7.60 8.96 9.67
N ASN A 66 -7.33 7.71 10.00
CA ASN A 66 -8.06 6.56 9.50
C ASN A 66 -9.45 6.43 10.16
N ALA A 67 -10.20 5.41 9.78
CA ALA A 67 -11.56 5.19 10.30
C ALA A 67 -11.62 4.90 11.81
N THR A 68 -10.54 4.43 12.44
CA THR A 68 -10.44 4.16 13.89
C THR A 68 -9.84 5.34 14.66
N GLY A 69 -9.53 6.45 13.98
CA GLY A 69 -8.94 7.66 14.55
C GLY A 69 -7.41 7.66 14.63
N GLY A 70 -6.75 6.58 14.24
CA GLY A 70 -5.29 6.50 14.13
C GLY A 70 -4.77 7.46 13.06
N GLY A 71 -3.72 8.22 13.39
CA GLY A 71 -3.09 9.15 12.44
C GLY A 71 -2.23 8.40 11.41
N TYR A 72 -2.11 8.96 10.22
CA TYR A 72 -1.18 8.51 9.18
C TYR A 72 -0.58 9.69 8.43
N HIS A 73 0.60 9.48 7.85
CA HIS A 73 1.35 10.48 7.10
C HIS A 73 1.79 9.96 5.73
N SER A 74 1.84 10.86 4.75
CA SER A 74 2.25 10.57 3.38
C SER A 74 2.97 11.76 2.74
N ASP A 75 3.85 11.50 1.79
CA ASP A 75 4.41 12.47 0.87
C ASP A 75 3.38 13.04 -0.13
N GLY A 76 2.15 12.50 -0.11
CA GLY A 76 1.00 12.96 -0.89
C GLY A 76 1.01 12.49 -2.35
N ARG A 77 2.04 11.76 -2.79
CA ARG A 77 2.15 11.29 -4.17
C ARG A 77 1.30 10.05 -4.39
N ILE A 78 0.64 10.03 -5.54
CA ILE A 78 -0.08 8.88 -6.06
C ILE A 78 0.86 8.12 -6.99
N LEU A 79 1.02 6.82 -6.75
CA LEU A 79 1.68 5.92 -7.67
C LEU A 79 0.70 5.49 -8.76
N VAL A 80 0.93 5.93 -9.99
CA VAL A 80 0.15 5.54 -11.16
C VAL A 80 0.86 4.42 -11.89
N ILE A 81 0.18 3.29 -12.06
CA ILE A 81 0.73 2.07 -12.68
C ILE A 81 -0.08 1.77 -13.94
N SER A 82 0.58 1.71 -15.09
CA SER A 82 -0.01 1.17 -16.32
C SER A 82 0.39 -0.29 -16.46
N LEU A 83 -0.58 -1.16 -16.74
CA LEU A 83 -0.35 -2.58 -16.99
C LEU A 83 -0.25 -2.86 -18.49
N LYS A 84 0.47 -3.92 -18.85
CA LYS A 84 0.53 -4.42 -20.22
C LYS A 84 -0.85 -4.95 -20.64
N GLU A 85 -1.21 -4.73 -21.89
CA GLU A 85 -2.43 -5.31 -22.46
C GLU A 85 -2.36 -6.86 -22.43
N GLY A 86 -3.45 -7.51 -22.01
CA GLY A 86 -3.49 -8.97 -21.89
C GLY A 86 -2.54 -9.56 -20.85
N ALA A 87 -2.09 -8.76 -19.87
CA ALA A 87 -1.14 -9.21 -18.86
C ALA A 87 -1.66 -10.42 -18.05
N THR A 88 -0.93 -11.53 -18.16
CA THR A 88 -1.04 -12.67 -17.24
C THR A 88 0.13 -12.59 -16.25
N PRO A 89 -0.12 -12.63 -14.93
CA PRO A 89 0.94 -12.70 -13.93
C PRO A 89 1.89 -13.86 -14.19
N ALA A 90 3.20 -13.62 -14.04
CA ALA A 90 4.17 -14.72 -14.06
C ALA A 90 3.75 -15.78 -13.02
N ALA A 91 3.71 -17.05 -13.45
CA ALA A 91 3.40 -18.15 -12.55
C ALA A 91 4.36 -18.13 -11.36
N LYS A 92 3.82 -18.25 -10.14
CA LYS A 92 4.63 -18.32 -8.93
C LYS A 92 5.58 -19.52 -9.07
N VAL A 93 6.89 -19.25 -9.10
CA VAL A 93 7.89 -20.33 -9.01
C VAL A 93 7.73 -20.93 -7.62
N ALA A 94 7.18 -22.14 -7.55
CA ALA A 94 7.14 -22.91 -6.31
C ALA A 94 8.58 -23.26 -5.89
N PRO A 95 8.89 -23.29 -4.58
CA PRO A 95 10.19 -23.74 -4.09
C PRO A 95 10.47 -25.19 -4.49
#